data_AF-A0A3D2FNB1-F1
#
_entry.id   AF-A0A3D2FNB1-F1
#
_cell.length_a   1.000
_cell.length_b   1.000
_cell.length_c   1.000
_cell.angle_alpha   90.00
_cell.angle_beta   90.00
_cell.angle_gamma   90.00
#
_symmetry.space_group_name_H-M   'P 1'
#
loop_
_entity.id
_entity.type
_entity.pdbx_description
1 polymer ?
#
loop_
_entity_poly.entity_id
_entity_poly.type
_entity_poly.pdbx_seq_one_letter_code
_entity_poly.pdbx_strand_id
1 'polypeptide(L)'
;MDQAITMNKTSFGTATTGKLGMWLFIVMDGLTFGAILIGGLGLRIGAESWPAAGSVLNVPLTAFNTFLLICSSFTMVMALNSIVRGDQKGLVKYLILTIAGGVLFLCVQVWEYSHFIIGSEHLESILKGAGFTGSQFLPTTGIYGSTFYATTMFHGLHVLSGVIYLSIILSMAFKEKFGPDNYDRVEIAGLFWHFIDLVWILVFTVIYLI
;
A
#
# COMPACT_ATOMS: atom_id res chain seq x y z
N MET A 1 47.59 28.69 -6.66
CA MET A 1 46.37 29.20 -5.98
C MET A 1 45.25 28.23 -6.32
N ASP A 2 45.18 27.11 -5.59
CA ASP A 2 44.12 26.11 -5.78
C ASP A 2 42.98 26.43 -4.82
N GLN A 3 42.00 27.19 -5.30
CA GLN A 3 40.75 27.33 -4.58
C GLN A 3 39.92 26.06 -4.81
N ALA A 4 40.02 25.12 -3.87
CA ALA A 4 39.07 24.02 -3.76
C ALA A 4 37.69 24.63 -3.45
N ILE A 5 36.80 24.64 -4.44
CA ILE A 5 35.41 25.04 -4.28
C ILE A 5 34.76 24.03 -3.33
N THR A 6 34.50 24.45 -2.09
CA THR A 6 33.74 23.67 -1.13
C THR A 6 32.29 23.65 -1.59
N MET A 7 31.85 22.54 -2.17
CA MET A 7 30.44 22.32 -2.48
C MET A 7 29.65 22.28 -1.17
N ASN A 8 29.08 23.42 -0.81
CA ASN A 8 28.16 23.56 0.30
C ASN A 8 26.98 22.60 0.06
N LYS A 9 26.68 21.70 1.02
CA LYS A 9 25.50 20.83 0.95
C LYS A 9 24.29 21.73 0.72
N THR A 10 23.70 21.65 -0.46
CA THR A 10 22.54 22.48 -0.84
C THR A 10 21.39 22.22 0.13
N SER A 11 20.64 23.27 0.47
CA SER A 11 19.44 23.19 1.33
C SER A 11 18.40 22.16 0.87
N PHE A 12 18.49 21.70 -0.39
CA PHE A 12 17.60 20.73 -1.01
C PHE A 12 18.11 19.27 -0.97
N GLY A 13 19.21 19.00 -0.27
CA GLY A 13 19.83 17.67 -0.23
C GLY A 13 20.44 17.26 -1.58
N THR A 14 21.40 16.34 -1.55
CA THR A 14 21.96 15.77 -2.78
C THR A 14 20.99 14.70 -3.28
N ALA A 15 20.40 14.88 -4.48
CA ALA A 15 19.57 13.85 -5.10
C ALA A 15 20.45 12.65 -5.46
N THR A 16 20.48 11.64 -4.59
CA THR A 16 21.22 10.41 -4.86
C THR A 16 20.56 9.66 -6.01
N THR A 17 21.35 8.94 -6.80
CA THR A 17 20.84 8.13 -7.92
C THR A 17 19.74 7.16 -7.48
N GLY A 18 19.85 6.61 -6.26
CA GLY A 18 18.82 5.75 -5.67
C GLY A 18 17.51 6.48 -5.40
N LYS A 19 17.55 7.71 -4.89
CA LYS A 19 16.36 8.53 -4.64
C LYS A 19 15.67 8.93 -5.94
N LEU A 20 16.44 9.34 -6.95
CA LEU A 20 15.89 9.66 -8.28
C LEU A 20 15.25 8.42 -8.93
N GLY A 21 15.94 7.27 -8.88
CA GLY A 21 15.41 6.01 -9.40
C GLY A 21 14.11 5.61 -8.69
N MET A 22 14.02 5.85 -7.38
CA MET A 22 12.81 5.56 -6.61
C MET A 22 11.63 6.45 -7.00
N TRP A 23 11.87 7.76 -7.16
CA TRP A 23 10.82 8.67 -7.62
C TRP A 23 10.31 8.30 -9.01
N LEU A 24 11.21 7.95 -9.93
CA LEU A 24 10.82 7.50 -11.27
C LEU A 24 9.97 6.23 -11.20
N PHE A 25 10.40 5.25 -10.40
CA PHE A 25 9.64 4.02 -10.16
C PHE A 25 8.24 4.32 -9.59
N ILE A 26 8.14 5.17 -8.56
CA ILE A 26 6.86 5.58 -7.94
C ILE A 26 5.94 6.24 -8.97
N VAL A 27 6.46 7.10 -9.83
CA VAL A 27 5.64 7.74 -10.88
C VAL A 27 5.11 6.70 -11.87
N MET A 28 5.96 5.79 -12.35
CA MET A 28 5.53 4.74 -13.29
C MET A 28 4.50 3.79 -12.67
N ASP A 29 4.70 3.42 -11.39
CA ASP A 29 3.77 2.57 -10.68
C ASP A 29 2.44 3.29 -10.41
N GLY A 30 2.49 4.58 -10.04
CA GLY A 30 1.32 5.43 -9.88
C GLY A 30 0.49 5.57 -11.16
N LEU A 31 1.15 5.64 -12.33
CA LEU A 31 0.47 5.62 -13.63
C LEU A 31 -0.22 4.27 -13.89
N THR A 32 0.40 3.16 -13.49
CA THR A 32 -0.19 1.82 -13.62
C THR A 32 -1.45 1.68 -12.77
N PHE A 33 -1.40 2.12 -11.50
CA PHE A 33 -2.59 2.20 -10.64
C PHE A 33 -3.65 3.14 -11.21
N GLY A 34 -3.25 4.30 -11.73
CA GLY A 34 -4.15 5.24 -12.39
C GLY A 34 -4.88 4.62 -13.57
N ALA A 35 -4.18 3.86 -14.42
CA ALA A 35 -4.77 3.16 -15.54
C ALA A 35 -5.78 2.08 -15.09
N ILE A 36 -5.45 1.29 -14.06
CA ILE A 36 -6.35 0.28 -13.51
C ILE A 36 -7.62 0.93 -12.92
N LEU A 37 -7.48 2.03 -12.16
CA LEU A 37 -8.61 2.73 -11.55
C LEU A 37 -9.51 3.42 -12.60
N ILE A 38 -8.92 4.09 -13.59
CA ILE A 38 -9.68 4.73 -14.68
C ILE A 38 -10.38 3.66 -15.52
N GLY A 39 -9.70 2.55 -15.83
CA GLY A 39 -10.29 1.42 -16.54
C GLY A 39 -11.46 0.80 -15.77
N GLY A 40 -11.29 0.58 -14.47
CA GLY A 40 -12.35 0.09 -13.58
C GLY A 40 -13.56 1.02 -13.50
N LEU A 41 -13.33 2.34 -13.43
CA LEU A 41 -14.40 3.33 -13.48
C LEU A 41 -15.11 3.34 -14.84
N GLY A 42 -14.35 3.17 -15.93
CA GLY A 42 -14.90 3.02 -17.29
C GLY A 42 -15.82 1.80 -17.42
N LEU A 43 -15.45 0.67 -16.82
CA LEU A 43 -16.28 -0.53 -16.79
C LEU A 43 -17.54 -0.32 -15.94
N ARG A 44 -17.42 0.41 -14.84
CA ARG A 44 -18.56 0.75 -13.98
C ARG A 44 -19.61 1.60 -14.69
N ILE A 45 -19.20 2.67 -15.37
CA ILE A 45 -20.15 3.55 -16.07
C ILE A 45 -20.85 2.85 -17.24
N GLY A 46 -20.24 1.81 -17.80
CA GLY A 46 -20.79 1.01 -18.90
C GLY A 46 -21.60 -0.21 -18.47
N ALA A 47 -21.62 -0.55 -17.17
CA ALA A 47 -22.33 -1.71 -16.66
C ALA A 47 -23.81 -1.39 -16.42
N GLU A 48 -24.71 -2.29 -16.84
CA GLU A 48 -26.17 -2.16 -16.61
C GLU A 48 -26.55 -2.27 -15.12
N SER A 49 -25.78 -3.04 -14.36
CA SER A 49 -25.95 -3.19 -12.91
C SER A 49 -24.59 -3.16 -12.21
N TRP A 50 -24.49 -2.36 -11.16
CA TRP A 50 -23.35 -2.28 -10.24
C TRP A 50 -23.87 -2.34 -8.81
N PRO A 51 -23.30 -3.17 -7.91
CA PRO A 51 -23.79 -3.27 -6.54
C PRO A 51 -23.59 -1.96 -5.77
N ALA A 52 -24.53 -1.65 -4.87
CA ALA A 52 -24.43 -0.47 -4.04
C ALA A 52 -23.24 -0.57 -3.05
N ALA A 53 -22.61 0.56 -2.75
CA ALA A 53 -21.52 0.61 -1.78
C ALA A 53 -21.97 0.01 -0.43
N GLY A 54 -21.15 -0.89 0.13
CA GLY A 54 -21.45 -1.59 1.39
C GLY A 54 -22.50 -2.70 1.33
N SER A 55 -23.11 -2.98 0.17
CA SER A 55 -24.04 -4.12 0.06
C SER A 55 -23.32 -5.47 -0.04
N VAL A 56 -22.10 -5.49 -0.58
CA VAL A 56 -21.29 -6.72 -0.73
C VAL A 56 -19.98 -6.67 0.07
N LEU A 57 -19.39 -5.48 0.22
CA LEU A 57 -18.09 -5.29 0.88
C LEU A 57 -18.26 -4.86 2.34
N ASN A 58 -17.38 -5.36 3.22
CA ASN A 58 -17.42 -5.04 4.65
C ASN A 58 -16.70 -3.71 4.95
N VAL A 59 -17.36 -2.59 4.64
CA VAL A 59 -16.79 -1.24 4.76
C VAL A 59 -16.22 -0.94 6.16
N PRO A 60 -16.86 -1.30 7.29
CA PRO A 60 -16.29 -1.03 8.62
C PRO A 60 -14.95 -1.74 8.87
N LEU A 61 -14.84 -3.01 8.47
CA LEU A 61 -13.61 -3.78 8.63
C LEU A 61 -12.48 -3.19 7.77
N THR A 62 -12.78 -2.90 6.50
CA THR A 62 -11.79 -2.32 5.58
C THR A 62 -11.41 -0.90 5.96
N ALA A 63 -12.34 -0.10 6.50
CA ALA A 63 -12.04 1.24 7.03
C ALA A 63 -11.10 1.17 8.24
N PHE A 64 -11.32 0.23 9.17
CA PHE A 64 -10.39 -0.01 10.27
C PHE A 64 -9.01 -0.45 9.76
N ASN A 65 -8.97 -1.33 8.75
CA ASN A 65 -7.73 -1.78 8.13
C ASN A 65 -6.95 -0.62 7.48
N THR A 66 -7.67 0.28 6.81
CA THR A 66 -7.12 1.50 6.19
C THR A 66 -6.57 2.46 7.23
N PHE A 67 -7.30 2.68 8.34
CA PHE A 67 -6.81 3.47 9.47
C PHE A 67 -5.50 2.92 10.04
N LEU A 68 -5.39 1.58 10.13
CA LEU A 68 -4.19 0.91 10.62
C LEU A 68 -2.99 1.09 9.68
N LEU A 69 -3.23 1.09 8.36
CA LEU A 69 -2.21 1.36 7.34
C LEU A 69 -1.67 2.79 7.46
N ILE A 70 -2.55 3.78 7.64
CA ILE A 70 -2.17 5.18 7.88
C ILE A 70 -1.34 5.31 9.17
N CYS A 71 -1.71 4.60 10.23
CA CYS A 71 -0.92 4.54 11.46
C CYS A 71 0.47 3.93 11.23
N SER A 72 0.57 2.88 10.40
CA SER A 72 1.85 2.26 10.00
C SER A 72 2.73 3.21 9.19
N SER A 73 2.12 4.03 8.34
CA SER A 73 2.78 5.11 7.61
C SER A 73 3.36 6.14 8.59
N PHE A 74 2.61 6.56 9.60
CA PHE A 74 3.12 7.45 10.65
C PHE A 74 4.30 6.83 11.42
N THR A 75 4.23 5.54 11.78
CA THR A 75 5.37 4.88 12.44
C THR A 75 6.61 4.81 11.55
N MET A 76 6.45 4.73 10.22
CA MET A 76 7.59 4.77 9.29
C MET A 76 8.32 6.13 9.33
N VAL A 77 7.57 7.23 9.41
CA VAL A 77 8.17 8.58 9.59
C VAL A 77 8.93 8.66 10.91
N MET A 78 8.36 8.11 11.99
CA MET A 78 9.03 8.06 13.28
C MET A 78 10.32 7.24 13.23
N ALA A 79 10.34 6.13 12.48
CA ALA A 79 11.54 5.31 12.28
C ALA A 79 12.67 6.11 11.61
N LEU A 80 12.33 6.86 10.56
CA LEU A 80 13.29 7.73 9.86
C LEU A 80 13.80 8.85 10.78
N ASN A 81 12.91 9.52 11.52
CA ASN A 81 13.31 10.58 12.45
C ASN A 81 14.21 10.05 13.59
N SER A 82 13.99 8.83 14.07
CA SER A 82 14.86 8.19 15.06
C SER A 82 16.28 7.99 14.53
N ILE A 83 16.45 7.46 13.32
CA ILE A 83 17.80 7.22 12.77
C ILE A 83 18.53 8.51 12.42
N VAL A 84 17.81 9.56 11.97
CA VAL A 84 18.39 10.89 11.75
C VAL A 84 18.95 11.48 13.05
N ARG A 85 18.36 11.15 14.21
CA ARG A 85 18.85 11.54 15.54
C ARG A 85 19.92 10.59 16.10
N GLY A 86 20.31 9.55 15.36
CA GLY A 86 21.23 8.50 15.81
C GLY A 86 20.64 7.49 16.79
N ASP A 87 19.32 7.45 16.96
CA ASP A 87 18.64 6.48 17.83
C ASP A 87 18.31 5.18 17.08
N GLN A 88 19.24 4.24 17.15
CA GLN A 88 19.11 2.91 16.53
C GLN A 88 17.97 2.07 17.14
N LYS A 89 17.73 2.21 18.44
CA LYS A 89 16.66 1.46 19.13
C LYS A 89 15.29 1.96 18.70
N GLY A 90 15.15 3.28 18.55
CA GLY A 90 13.97 3.91 17.97
C GLY A 90 13.70 3.42 16.55
N LEU A 91 14.70 3.42 15.67
CA LEU A 91 14.59 2.91 14.30
C LEU A 91 14.00 1.49 14.27
N VAL A 92 14.60 0.57 15.03
CA VAL A 92 14.17 -0.83 15.08
C VAL A 92 12.74 -0.96 15.61
N LYS A 93 12.42 -0.26 16.71
CA LYS A 93 11.08 -0.31 17.32
C LYS A 93 10.01 0.15 16.32
N TYR A 94 10.22 1.28 15.66
CA TYR A 94 9.23 1.83 14.74
C TYR A 94 9.12 1.03 13.45
N LEU A 95 10.24 0.49 12.92
CA LEU A 95 10.19 -0.42 11.77
C LEU A 95 9.38 -1.69 12.07
N ILE A 96 9.53 -2.27 13.26
CA ILE A 96 8.73 -3.44 13.68
C ILE A 96 7.24 -3.08 13.69
N LEU A 97 6.88 -1.91 14.23
CA LEU A 97 5.48 -1.44 14.25
C LEU A 97 4.92 -1.25 12.84
N THR A 98 5.71 -0.64 11.94
CA THR A 98 5.32 -0.46 10.53
C THR A 98 5.08 -1.80 9.84
N ILE A 99 6.01 -2.75 9.99
CA ILE A 99 5.91 -4.11 9.42
C ILE A 99 4.72 -4.85 10.00
N ALA A 100 4.52 -4.81 11.33
CA ALA A 100 3.38 -5.44 11.98
C ALA A 100 2.05 -4.91 11.43
N GLY A 101 1.96 -3.60 11.19
CA GLY A 101 0.79 -2.99 10.58
C GLY A 101 0.54 -3.47 9.14
N GLY A 102 1.60 -3.58 8.34
CA GLY A 102 1.52 -4.12 6.98
C GLY A 102 1.13 -5.60 6.92
N VAL A 103 1.68 -6.42 7.82
CA VAL A 103 1.33 -7.85 7.93
C VAL A 103 -0.12 -8.03 8.36
N LEU A 104 -0.57 -7.26 9.37
CA LEU A 104 -1.97 -7.29 9.79
C LEU A 104 -2.90 -6.89 8.66
N PHE A 105 -2.53 -5.86 7.89
CA PHE A 105 -3.26 -5.45 6.70
C PHE A 105 -3.42 -6.59 5.69
N LEU A 106 -2.34 -7.29 5.37
CA LEU A 106 -2.37 -8.45 4.47
C LEU A 106 -3.22 -9.59 5.02
N CYS A 107 -3.16 -9.87 6.33
CA CYS A 107 -3.98 -10.91 6.96
C CYS A 107 -5.47 -10.59 6.85
N VAL A 108 -5.88 -9.35 7.11
CA VAL A 108 -7.27 -8.91 6.95
C VAL A 108 -7.71 -9.02 5.49
N GLN A 109 -6.83 -8.65 4.55
CA GLN A 109 -7.12 -8.73 3.12
C GLN A 109 -7.30 -10.19 2.65
N VAL A 110 -6.43 -11.10 3.09
CA VAL A 110 -6.54 -12.54 2.79
C VAL A 110 -7.79 -13.13 3.42
N TRP A 111 -8.16 -12.70 4.63
CA TRP A 111 -9.40 -13.11 5.28
C TRP A 111 -10.63 -12.64 4.48
N GLU A 112 -10.65 -11.39 4.03
CA GLU A 112 -11.72 -10.83 3.21
C GLU A 112 -11.87 -11.61 1.89
N TYR A 113 -10.76 -11.89 1.19
CA TYR A 113 -10.77 -12.71 -0.02
C TYR A 113 -11.26 -14.13 0.23
N SER A 114 -10.78 -14.76 1.30
CA SER A 114 -11.18 -16.12 1.65
C SER A 114 -12.68 -16.17 1.99
N HIS A 115 -13.20 -15.15 2.68
CA HIS A 115 -14.62 -15.04 2.98
C HIS A 115 -15.47 -14.92 1.71
N PHE A 116 -15.02 -14.13 0.73
CA PHE A 116 -15.71 -13.98 -0.56
C PHE A 116 -15.57 -15.18 -1.51
N ILE A 117 -14.44 -15.90 -1.47
CA ILE A 117 -14.19 -17.05 -2.36
C ILE A 117 -14.81 -18.34 -1.80
N ILE A 118 -14.77 -18.54 -0.48
CA ILE A 118 -15.21 -19.78 0.18
C ILE A 118 -16.66 -19.69 0.66
N GLY A 119 -17.15 -18.49 1.00
CA GLY A 119 -18.51 -18.25 1.50
C GLY A 119 -19.58 -18.24 0.40
N SER A 120 -19.71 -19.34 -0.35
CA SER A 120 -20.62 -19.41 -1.51
C SER A 120 -22.11 -19.25 -1.15
N GLU A 121 -22.60 -19.78 -0.02
CA GLU A 121 -24.03 -19.69 0.31
C GLU A 121 -24.47 -18.30 0.82
N HIS A 122 -23.66 -17.65 1.67
CA HIS A 122 -24.01 -16.33 2.21
C HIS A 122 -23.86 -15.23 1.15
N LEU A 123 -22.77 -15.28 0.37
CA LEU A 123 -22.52 -14.35 -0.72
C LEU A 123 -23.56 -14.51 -1.84
N GLU A 124 -23.99 -15.74 -2.17
CA GLU A 124 -25.05 -15.96 -3.16
C GLU A 124 -26.39 -15.32 -2.73
N SER A 125 -26.71 -15.34 -1.44
CA SER A 125 -27.92 -14.69 -0.91
C SER A 125 -27.87 -13.16 -1.00
N ILE A 126 -26.71 -12.56 -0.71
CA ILE A 126 -26.49 -11.12 -0.80
C ILE A 126 -26.45 -10.66 -2.27
N LEU A 127 -25.79 -11.42 -3.14
CA LEU A 127 -25.74 -11.16 -4.57
C LEU A 127 -27.14 -11.26 -5.19
N LYS A 128 -27.94 -12.27 -4.84
CA LYS A 128 -29.35 -12.37 -5.27
C LYS A 128 -30.18 -11.17 -4.78
N GLY A 129 -29.97 -10.73 -3.55
CA GLY A 129 -30.61 -9.52 -2.99
C GLY A 129 -30.21 -8.22 -3.70
N ALA A 130 -29.00 -8.16 -4.26
CA ALA A 130 -28.48 -7.05 -5.05
C ALA A 130 -28.76 -7.17 -6.57
N GLY A 131 -29.49 -8.21 -7.01
CA GLY A 131 -29.83 -8.44 -8.42
C GLY A 131 -28.76 -9.17 -9.26
N PHE A 132 -27.74 -9.74 -8.61
CA PHE A 132 -26.64 -10.48 -9.24
C PHE A 132 -26.82 -12.01 -9.08
N THR A 133 -26.39 -12.77 -10.08
CA THR A 133 -26.32 -14.24 -9.99
C THR A 133 -25.07 -14.59 -9.17
N GLY A 134 -25.17 -15.50 -8.19
CA GLY A 134 -24.12 -15.77 -7.18
C GLY A 134 -22.72 -16.08 -7.72
N SER A 135 -22.60 -16.43 -9.00
CA SER A 135 -21.32 -16.60 -9.67
C SER A 135 -20.59 -15.29 -9.94
N GLN A 136 -21.23 -14.13 -10.08
CA GLN A 136 -20.65 -12.88 -10.64
C GLN A 136 -19.60 -12.16 -9.78
N PHE A 137 -19.36 -12.60 -8.54
CA PHE A 137 -18.30 -12.08 -7.68
C PHE A 137 -17.04 -12.95 -7.71
N LEU A 138 -17.02 -14.05 -8.47
CA LEU A 138 -15.75 -14.72 -8.75
C LEU A 138 -14.88 -13.84 -9.67
N PRO A 139 -13.54 -13.98 -9.61
CA PRO A 139 -12.63 -13.26 -10.50
C PRO A 139 -12.91 -13.46 -11.99
N THR A 140 -13.64 -14.51 -12.37
CA THR A 140 -13.78 -15.00 -13.75
C THR A 140 -15.16 -14.77 -14.39
N THR A 141 -16.13 -14.24 -13.64
CA THR A 141 -17.57 -14.37 -13.97
C THR A 141 -18.33 -13.05 -13.97
N GLY A 142 -17.77 -11.98 -13.38
CA GLY A 142 -18.40 -10.67 -13.38
C GLY A 142 -17.41 -9.51 -13.42
N ILE A 143 -17.85 -8.41 -14.05
CA ILE A 143 -17.05 -7.20 -14.28
C ILE A 143 -16.71 -6.52 -12.95
N TYR A 144 -17.63 -6.55 -11.98
CA TYR A 144 -17.39 -6.04 -10.62
C TYR A 144 -16.29 -6.82 -9.90
N GLY A 145 -16.44 -8.14 -9.78
CA GLY A 145 -15.49 -9.00 -9.07
C GLY A 145 -14.10 -8.96 -9.70
N SER A 146 -14.02 -9.08 -11.02
CA SER A 146 -12.74 -8.99 -11.75
C SER A 146 -12.04 -7.64 -11.54
N THR A 147 -12.77 -6.51 -11.59
CA THR A 147 -12.20 -5.17 -11.34
C THR A 147 -11.75 -5.03 -9.89
N PHE A 148 -12.57 -5.48 -8.92
CA PHE A 148 -12.25 -5.49 -7.50
C PHE A 148 -10.96 -6.26 -7.23
N TYR A 149 -10.90 -7.51 -7.67
CA TYR A 149 -9.78 -8.41 -7.43
C TYR A 149 -8.51 -7.97 -8.18
N ALA A 150 -8.62 -7.52 -9.43
CA ALA A 150 -7.47 -7.02 -10.17
C ALA A 150 -6.84 -5.81 -9.46
N THR A 151 -7.65 -4.86 -9.01
CA THR A 151 -7.16 -3.64 -8.35
C THR A 151 -6.59 -3.95 -6.96
N THR A 152 -7.34 -4.68 -6.13
CA THR A 152 -6.97 -4.93 -4.74
C THR A 152 -5.86 -5.98 -4.58
N MET A 153 -5.78 -7.00 -5.45
CA MET A 153 -4.66 -7.94 -5.45
C MET A 153 -3.38 -7.30 -5.97
N PHE A 154 -3.45 -6.46 -7.02
CA PHE A 154 -2.28 -5.71 -7.48
C PHE A 154 -1.73 -4.83 -6.37
N HIS A 155 -2.60 -4.14 -5.63
CA HIS A 155 -2.19 -3.41 -4.43
C HIS A 155 -1.61 -4.32 -3.33
N GLY A 156 -2.27 -5.43 -3.02
CA GLY A 156 -1.80 -6.39 -2.01
C GLY A 156 -0.40 -6.94 -2.30
N LEU A 157 -0.06 -7.15 -3.58
CA LEU A 157 1.30 -7.53 -3.99
C LEU A 157 2.33 -6.44 -3.70
N HIS A 158 1.97 -5.16 -3.88
CA HIS A 158 2.83 -4.03 -3.53
C HIS A 158 3.02 -3.91 -2.01
N VAL A 159 1.97 -4.12 -1.22
CA VAL A 159 2.09 -4.15 0.25
C VAL A 159 3.01 -5.30 0.67
N LEU A 160 2.84 -6.50 0.09
CA LEU A 160 3.69 -7.65 0.37
C LEU A 160 5.15 -7.38 0.02
N SER A 161 5.44 -6.80 -1.15
CA SER A 161 6.81 -6.45 -1.54
C SER A 161 7.39 -5.36 -0.61
N GLY A 162 6.57 -4.40 -0.18
CA GLY A 162 6.93 -3.40 0.82
C GLY A 162 7.29 -4.02 2.18
N VAL A 163 6.48 -4.99 2.66
CA VAL A 163 6.74 -5.69 3.92
C VAL A 163 8.06 -6.46 3.84
N ILE A 164 8.31 -7.14 2.72
CA ILE A 164 9.57 -7.85 2.47
C ILE A 164 10.75 -6.86 2.46
N TYR A 165 10.60 -5.73 1.76
CA TYR A 165 11.64 -4.72 1.68
C TYR A 165 11.96 -4.12 3.07
N LEU A 166 10.94 -3.74 3.85
CA LEU A 166 11.11 -3.25 5.21
C LEU A 166 11.72 -4.31 6.14
N SER A 167 11.36 -5.59 5.97
CA SER A 167 11.94 -6.70 6.75
C SER A 167 13.45 -6.87 6.48
N ILE A 168 13.88 -6.65 5.23
CA ILE A 168 15.30 -6.62 4.87
C ILE A 168 16.00 -5.41 5.52
N ILE A 169 15.38 -4.23 5.50
CA ILE A 169 15.91 -3.03 6.18
C ILE A 169 16.00 -3.26 7.69
N LEU A 170 14.98 -3.83 8.32
CA LEU A 170 14.96 -4.18 9.75
C LEU A 170 16.09 -5.15 10.10
N SER A 171 16.31 -6.17 9.26
CA SER A 171 17.41 -7.14 9.44
C SER A 171 18.80 -6.48 9.38
N MET A 172 18.95 -5.42 8.57
CA MET A 172 20.17 -4.61 8.55
C MET A 172 20.26 -3.65 9.74
N ALA A 173 19.13 -3.13 10.23
CA ALA A 173 19.08 -2.28 11.41
C ALA A 173 19.51 -3.01 12.69
N PHE A 174 19.15 -4.30 12.84
CA PHE A 174 19.65 -5.13 13.94
C PHE A 174 21.17 -5.36 13.92
N LYS A 175 21.79 -5.25 12.74
CA LYS A 175 23.25 -5.34 12.57
C LYS A 175 23.95 -3.99 12.72
N GLU A 176 23.24 -2.96 13.20
CA GLU A 176 23.73 -1.59 13.41
C GLU A 176 24.38 -0.96 12.17
N LYS A 177 23.92 -1.35 10.97
CA LYS A 177 24.49 -0.87 9.70
C LYS A 177 24.07 0.55 9.30
N PHE A 178 23.14 1.14 10.06
CA PHE A 178 22.60 2.47 9.78
C PHE A 178 23.09 3.46 10.83
N GLY A 179 23.40 4.67 10.39
CA GLY A 179 23.79 5.78 11.24
C GLY A 179 23.33 7.10 10.64
N PRO A 180 23.58 8.24 11.33
CA PRO A 180 23.11 9.56 10.92
C PRO A 180 23.61 10.00 9.53
N ASP A 181 24.70 9.44 9.04
CA ASP A 181 25.29 9.77 7.74
C ASP A 181 24.93 8.78 6.63
N ASN A 182 24.19 7.70 6.94
CA ASN A 182 23.86 6.62 6.00
C ASN A 182 22.43 6.08 6.22
N TYR A 183 21.44 6.98 6.25
CA TYR A 183 20.03 6.62 6.37
C TYR A 183 19.27 6.61 5.04
N ASP A 184 19.93 6.93 3.92
CA ASP A 184 19.32 7.02 2.58
C ASP A 184 18.48 5.80 2.22
N ARG A 185 18.93 4.59 2.60
CA ARG A 185 18.20 3.34 2.32
C ARG A 185 16.89 3.24 3.11
N VAL A 186 16.87 3.76 4.34
CA VAL A 186 15.66 3.82 5.18
C VAL A 186 14.70 4.87 4.63
N GLU A 187 15.22 6.01 4.17
CA GLU A 187 14.42 7.06 3.52
C GLU A 187 13.76 6.54 2.23
N ILE A 188 14.54 5.90 1.35
CA ILE A 188 14.03 5.31 0.09
C ILE A 188 12.96 4.25 0.37
N ALA A 189 13.16 3.39 1.37
CA ALA A 189 12.16 2.42 1.79
C ALA A 189 10.90 3.09 2.35
N GLY A 190 11.05 4.20 3.08
CA GLY A 190 9.93 5.00 3.58
C GLY A 190 9.12 5.63 2.45
N LEU A 191 9.78 6.19 1.44
CA LEU A 191 9.11 6.73 0.25
C LEU A 191 8.24 5.67 -0.44
N PHE A 192 8.73 4.43 -0.56
CA PHE A 192 7.93 3.32 -1.08
C PHE A 192 6.66 3.08 -0.26
N TRP A 193 6.84 2.98 1.06
CA TRP A 193 5.78 2.59 1.98
C TRP A 193 4.68 3.65 2.02
N HIS A 194 5.06 4.93 2.04
CA HIS A 194 4.11 6.05 1.97
C HIS A 194 3.36 6.09 0.65
N PHE A 195 4.02 5.77 -0.45
CA PHE A 195 3.36 5.70 -1.75
C PHE A 195 2.30 4.58 -1.79
N ILE A 196 2.64 3.39 -1.29
CA ILE A 196 1.68 2.27 -1.20
C ILE A 196 0.46 2.70 -0.37
N ASP A 197 0.67 3.29 0.80
CA ASP A 197 -0.42 3.77 1.67
C ASP A 197 -1.32 4.80 0.96
N LEU A 198 -0.72 5.78 0.26
CA LEU A 198 -1.48 6.78 -0.50
C LEU A 198 -2.34 6.13 -1.59
N VAL A 199 -1.78 5.17 -2.33
CA VAL A 199 -2.52 4.43 -3.36
C VAL A 199 -3.69 3.67 -2.74
N TRP A 200 -3.51 3.07 -1.56
CA TRP A 200 -4.59 2.35 -0.88
C TRP A 200 -5.77 3.27 -0.56
N ILE A 201 -5.53 4.49 -0.08
CA ILE A 201 -6.59 5.45 0.22
C ILE A 201 -7.44 5.74 -1.03
N LEU A 202 -6.80 5.88 -2.20
CA LEU A 202 -7.49 6.07 -3.48
C LEU A 202 -8.28 4.81 -3.88
N VAL A 203 -7.67 3.63 -3.78
CA VAL A 203 -8.31 2.35 -4.09
C VAL A 203 -9.53 2.13 -3.20
N PHE A 204 -9.40 2.32 -1.89
CA PHE A 204 -10.50 2.22 -0.92
C PHE A 204 -11.65 3.17 -1.28
N THR A 205 -11.33 4.42 -1.60
CA THR A 205 -12.35 5.40 -1.97
C THR A 205 -13.10 5.02 -3.24
N VAL A 206 -12.39 4.59 -4.30
CA VAL A 206 -13.01 4.29 -5.60
C VAL A 206 -13.74 2.94 -5.63
N ILE A 207 -13.24 1.94 -4.89
CA ILE A 207 -13.76 0.57 -4.96
C ILE A 207 -14.77 0.26 -3.83
N TYR A 208 -14.56 0.78 -2.61
CA TYR A 208 -15.41 0.45 -1.45
C TYR A 208 -16.49 1.51 -1.17
N LEU A 209 -16.22 2.79 -1.45
CA LEU A 209 -17.13 3.89 -1.07
C LEU A 209 -17.95 4.44 -2.23
N ILE A 210 -17.34 4.56 -3.41
CA ILE A 210 -18.02 4.93 -4.64
C ILE A 210 -18.56 3.65 -5.23
#